data_AF-A0AAW0GW40-F1
#
_entry.id   AF-A0AAW0GW40-F1
#
_cell.length_a   1.000
_cell.length_b   1.000
_cell.length_c   1.000
_cell.angle_alpha   90.00
_cell.angle_beta   90.00
_cell.angle_gamma   90.00
#
_symmetry.space_group_name_H-M   'P 1'
#
loop_
_entity.id
_entity.type
_entity.pdbx_description
1 polymer ?
#
loop_
_entity_poly.entity_id
_entity_poly.type
_entity_poly.pdbx_seq_one_letter_code
_entity_poly.pdbx_strand_id
1 'polypeptide(L)' 'MPRKQLFRCLGRPVLEYPGRHHAAFCRVLTILVRLVSQAGTGFSFNHKRSRLREKLTLLHYDPIVNKKVLFVEQKKIRSL' A
#
# COMPACT_ATOMS: atom_id res chain seq x y z
N MET A 1 32.30 15.47 16.91
CA MET A 1 31.97 16.31 15.72
C MET A 1 32.05 15.44 14.47
N PRO A 2 30.95 14.90 13.93
CA PRO A 2 31.04 13.99 12.78
C PRO A 2 31.24 14.80 11.49
N ARG A 3 32.25 14.42 10.71
CA ARG A 3 32.55 15.00 9.39
C ARG A 3 31.42 14.68 8.43
N LYS A 4 30.84 15.72 7.82
CA LYS A 4 29.86 15.60 6.73
C LYS A 4 30.57 15.03 5.51
N GLN A 5 30.16 13.87 5.01
CA GLN A 5 30.68 13.32 3.77
C GLN A 5 29.59 13.41 2.69
N LEU A 6 29.91 14.09 1.60
CA LEU A 6 28.98 14.40 0.52
C LEU A 6 29.18 13.39 -0.61
N PHE A 7 28.32 12.37 -0.71
CA PHE A 7 28.28 11.50 -1.89
C PHE A 7 27.25 12.05 -2.90
N ARG A 8 27.68 12.24 -4.15
CA ARG A 8 26.81 12.64 -5.27
C ARG A 8 26.41 11.42 -6.07
N CYS A 9 25.18 10.94 -5.88
CA CYS A 9 24.49 10.15 -6.89
C CYS A 9 23.12 10.80 -7.14
N LEU A 10 22.93 11.30 -8.36
CA LEU A 10 21.67 11.75 -8.97
C LEU A 10 20.82 12.75 -8.15
N GLY A 11 21.25 14.02 -8.16
CA GLY A 11 20.32 15.13 -8.42
C GLY A 11 19.49 15.72 -7.28
N ARG A 12 19.65 15.33 -6.01
CA ARG A 12 19.18 16.16 -4.86
C ARG A 12 20.14 16.07 -3.66
N PRO A 13 20.49 17.20 -3.02
CA PRO A 13 21.25 17.16 -1.78
C PRO A 13 20.33 16.69 -0.64
N VAL A 14 20.58 15.51 -0.10
CA VAL A 14 19.97 15.03 1.15
C VAL A 14 21.03 15.11 2.24
N LEU A 15 20.79 15.92 3.28
CA LEU A 15 21.62 15.91 4.48
C LEU A 15 21.30 14.62 5.26
N GLU A 16 22.15 13.61 5.16
CA GLU A 16 22.09 12.44 6.04
C GLU A 16 22.59 12.81 7.43
N TYR A 17 21.74 12.58 8.44
CA TYR A 17 22.12 12.61 9.85
C TYR A 17 21.88 11.22 10.44
N PRO A 18 22.89 10.61 11.10
CA PRO A 18 22.73 9.28 11.68
C PRO A 18 21.72 9.34 12.83
N GLY A 19 20.71 8.47 12.80
CA GLY A 19 19.72 8.31 13.88
C GLY A 19 18.31 8.86 13.61
N ARG A 20 18.03 9.46 12.45
CA ARG A 20 16.63 9.70 12.03
C ARG A 20 16.12 8.46 11.32
N HIS A 21 15.07 7.84 11.84
CA HIS A 21 14.32 6.82 11.09
C HIS A 21 13.97 7.39 9.72
N HIS A 22 14.45 6.76 8.64
CA HIS A 22 14.12 7.12 7.26
C HIS A 22 12.63 6.76 7.02
N ALA A 23 11.71 7.54 7.55
CA ALA A 23 10.36 7.60 7.04
C ALA A 23 10.44 8.43 5.76
N ALA A 24 10.66 7.75 4.64
CA ALA A 24 10.52 8.36 3.33
C ALA A 24 9.17 9.10 3.31
N PHE A 25 9.21 10.43 3.29
CA PHE A 25 8.07 11.27 2.95
C PHE A 25 7.83 11.13 1.45
N CYS A 26 7.57 9.90 1.00
CA CYS A 26 6.84 9.72 -0.22
C CYS A 26 5.43 10.15 0.16
N ARG A 27 4.90 11.21 -0.47
CA ARG A 27 3.45 11.38 -0.61
C ARG A 27 2.93 10.18 -1.42
N VAL A 28 3.03 8.97 -0.87
CA VAL A 28 2.46 7.76 -1.44
C VAL A 28 0.98 7.91 -1.21
N LEU A 29 0.32 8.53 -2.19
CA LEU A 29 -1.13 8.66 -2.28
C LEU A 29 -1.70 7.25 -2.15
N THR A 30 -2.18 6.93 -0.95
CA THR A 30 -2.85 5.67 -0.69
C THR A 30 -4.16 5.66 -1.47
N ILE A 31 -4.53 4.52 -2.01
CA ILE A 31 -5.77 4.37 -2.78
C ILE A 31 -6.71 3.46 -2.01
N LEU A 32 -7.99 3.82 -2.02
CA LEU A 32 -9.06 3.03 -1.47
C LEU A 32 -9.61 2.17 -2.60
N VAL A 33 -9.55 0.85 -2.40
CA VAL A 33 -9.91 -0.15 -3.40
C VAL A 33 -11.02 -1.04 -2.87
N ARG A 34 -11.87 -1.52 -3.78
CA ARG A 34 -12.93 -2.48 -3.49
C ARG A 34 -12.43 -3.88 -3.80
N LEU A 35 -12.40 -4.73 -2.78
CA LEU A 35 -12.14 -6.15 -2.88
C LEU A 35 -13.47 -6.89 -3.00
N VAL A 36 -13.54 -7.85 -3.91
CA VAL A 36 -14.74 -8.67 -4.14
C VAL A 36 -14.41 -10.13 -3.93
N SER A 37 -15.33 -10.85 -3.28
CA SER A 37 -15.24 -12.29 -3.06
C SER A 37 -15.22 -13.06 -4.38
N GLN A 38 -14.28 -13.99 -4.55
CA GLN A 38 -14.27 -14.88 -5.71
C GLN A 38 -15.38 -15.93 -5.69
N ALA A 39 -16.09 -16.10 -4.58
CA ALA A 39 -17.22 -17.03 -4.51
C ALA A 39 -18.46 -16.56 -5.29
N GLY A 40 -18.42 -15.40 -5.95
CA GLY A 40 -19.54 -14.89 -6.77
C GLY A 40 -20.73 -14.40 -5.96
N THR A 41 -20.60 -14.29 -4.63
CA THR A 41 -21.65 -13.83 -3.70
C THR A 41 -21.94 -12.33 -3.78
N GLY A 42 -21.06 -11.56 -4.44
CA GLY A 42 -21.16 -10.10 -4.49
C GLY A 42 -20.75 -9.40 -3.18
N PHE A 43 -20.34 -10.14 -2.14
CA PHE A 43 -19.79 -9.55 -0.93
C PHE A 43 -18.47 -8.84 -1.24
N SER A 44 -18.35 -7.60 -0.77
CA SER A 44 -17.21 -6.75 -1.07
C SER A 44 -16.91 -5.81 0.07
N PHE A 45 -15.63 -5.55 0.30
CA PHE A 45 -15.19 -4.61 1.33
C PHE A 45 -14.10 -3.68 0.82
N ASN A 46 -13.90 -2.60 1.56
CA ASN A 46 -12.96 -1.54 1.22
C ASN A 46 -11.61 -1.81 1.87
N HIS A 47 -10.52 -1.68 1.11
CA HIS A 47 -9.17 -1.76 1.64
C HIS A 47 -8.33 -0.59 1.18
N LYS A 48 -7.37 -0.17 2.01
CA LYS A 48 -6.35 0.81 1.62
C LYS A 48 -5.13 0.09 1.08
N ARG A 49 -4.58 0.55 -0.05
CA ARG A 49 -3.27 0.08 -0.56
C ARG A 49 -2.43 1.24 -1.06
N SER A 50 -1.10 1.05 -1.13
CA SER A 50 -0.22 2.00 -1.80
C SER A 50 -0.40 1.92 -3.32
N ARG A 51 -0.37 3.07 -4.01
CA ARG A 51 -0.54 3.15 -5.48
C ARG A 51 0.51 2.34 -6.25
N LEU A 52 1.74 2.28 -5.73
CA LEU A 52 2.86 1.62 -6.42
C LEU A 52 2.87 0.09 -6.22
N ARG A 53 2.01 -0.44 -5.35
CA ARG A 53 1.96 -1.87 -5.06
C ARG A 53 1.17 -2.61 -6.14
N GLU A 54 1.40 -3.91 -6.26
CA GLU A 54 0.60 -4.81 -7.09
C GLU A 54 -0.84 -4.94 -6.57
N LYS A 55 -1.72 -5.55 -7.39
CA LYS A 55 -3.13 -5.78 -7.04
C LYS A 55 -3.23 -6.70 -5.83
N LEU A 56 -4.16 -6.39 -4.94
CA LEU A 56 -4.30 -7.13 -3.70
C LEU A 56 -5.13 -8.40 -3.90
N THR A 57 -4.63 -9.52 -3.38
CA THR A 57 -5.39 -10.76 -3.20
C THR A 57 -5.32 -11.17 -1.74
N LEU A 58 -6.47 -11.32 -1.07
CA LEU A 58 -6.54 -11.62 0.36
C LEU A 58 -7.44 -12.81 0.61
N LEU A 59 -7.07 -13.67 1.56
CA LEU A 59 -7.95 -14.73 2.04
C LEU A 59 -8.72 -14.22 3.26
N HIS A 60 -10.03 -14.01 3.11
CA HIS A 60 -10.88 -13.42 4.15
C HIS A 60 -12.20 -14.19 4.31
N TYR A 61 -12.87 -14.03 5.44
CA TYR A 61 -14.15 -14.68 5.70
C TYR A 61 -15.27 -14.01 4.90
N ASP A 62 -16.08 -14.81 4.21
CA ASP A 62 -17.30 -14.34 3.56
C ASP A 62 -18.51 -14.81 4.39
N PRO A 63 -19.30 -13.87 4.98
CA PRO A 63 -20.45 -14.22 5.80
C PRO A 63 -21.59 -14.86 5.01
N ILE A 64 -21.60 -14.75 3.68
CA ILE A 64 -22.64 -15.37 2.85
C ILE A 64 -22.34 -16.87 2.64
N VAL A 65 -21.07 -17.22 2.46
CA VAL A 65 -20.62 -18.61 2.26
C VAL A 65 -20.30 -19.32 3.58
N ASN A 66 -20.09 -18.55 4.65
CA ASN A 66 -19.59 -19.00 5.94
C ASN A 66 -18.22 -19.70 5.88
N LYS A 67 -17.37 -19.29 4.94
CA LYS A 67 -16.03 -19.86 4.72
C LYS A 67 -15.03 -18.76 4.41
N LYS A 68 -13.74 -19.07 4.57
CA LYS A 68 -12.68 -18.19 4.07
C LYS A 68 -12.53 -18.37 2.58
N VAL A 69 -12.64 -17.27 1.85
CA VAL A 69 -12.61 -17.21 0.38
C VAL A 69 -11.51 -16.23 -0.05
N LEU A 70 -10.99 -16.42 -1.26
CA LEU A 70 -10.08 -15.47 -1.86
C LEU A 70 -10.86 -14.22 -2.33
N PHE A 71 -10.38 -13.05 -1.92
CA PHE A 71 -10.87 -11.75 -2.35
C PHE A 71 -9.86 -11.12 -3.28
N VAL A 72 -10.35 -10.57 -4.38
CA VAL A 72 -9.53 -9.91 -5.41
C VAL A 72 -9.94 -8.46 -5.59
N GLU A 73 -8.94 -7.61 -5.82
CA GLU A 73 -9.18 -6.21 -6.12
C GLU A 73 -9.87 -6.05 -7.48
N GLN A 74 -11.07 -5.45 -7.48
CA GLN A 74 -11.79 -5.13 -8.72
C GLN A 74 -11.62 -3.68 -9.16
N LYS A 75 -11.91 -2.73 -8.26
CA LYS A 75 -12.03 -1.32 -8.64
C LYS A 75 -11.34 -0.41 -7.63
N LYS A 76 -10.58 0.57 -8.15
CA LYS A 76 -10.13 1.73 -7.38
C LYS A 76 -11.33 2.68 -7.20
N ILE A 77 -11.68 2.96 -5.95
CA ILE A 77 -12.78 3.89 -5.62
C ILE A 77 -12.26 5.33 -5.72
N ARG A 78 -11.24 5.66 -4.93
CA ARG A 78 -10.63 7.01 -4.91
C ARG A 78 -9.19 6.96 -4.39
N SER A 79 -8.42 8.00 -4.71
CA SER A 79 -7.19 8.30 -3.97
C SER A 79 -7.54 8.99 -2.65
N LEU A 80 -6.74 8.71 -1.63
CA LEU A 80 -6.76 9.35 -0.33
C LEU A 80 -5.63 10.38 -0.23
#